data_AF-A0AAU2QDR6-F1
#
_entry.id   AF-A0AAU2QDR6-F1
#
_cell.length_a   1.000
_cell.length_b   1.000
_cell.length_c   1.000
_cell.angle_alpha   90.00
_cell.angle_beta   90.00
_cell.angle_gamma   90.00
#
_symmetry.space_group_name_H-M   'P 1'
#
loop_
_entity.id
_entity.type
_entity.pdbx_description
1 polymer ?
#
loop_
_entity_poly.entity_id
_entity_poly.type
_entity_poly.pdbx_seq_one_letter_code
_entity_poly.pdbx_strand_id
1 'polypeptide(L)'
;MQRHAPASYALLAPPADPAEVEAAQKAMGIRFPADLLESLACHNGITEWDNLVPGRPPMSVAGILAHWQMCVEIAGDDPDLAEVSDGSDEEPWWHPQWIPWAQSDGDSDVIDMREGPGQGRLGSAAHDDTGHFHDGWPSLATYLAAVADAFEYGSEVDGDVPFLTTEGTVWWDGSGTTVLNGTPPHPRATLAGAGRCAPAVARRPGRCSGRSGRFSPGLVPEARWPQDRHMIHSGEGK
;
A
#
# COMPACT_ATOMS: atom_id res chain seq x y z
N MET A 1 -12.06 -3.68 19.16
CA MET A 1 -13.34 -3.45 18.44
C MET A 1 -14.57 -3.97 19.17
N GLN A 2 -14.71 -5.27 19.49
CA GLN A 2 -15.91 -5.85 20.14
C GLN A 2 -16.59 -5.00 21.23
N ARG A 3 -15.80 -4.37 22.11
CA ARG A 3 -16.30 -3.58 23.24
C ARG A 3 -16.80 -2.17 22.87
N HIS A 4 -16.24 -1.57 21.83
CA HIS A 4 -16.39 -0.12 21.59
C HIS A 4 -16.86 0.24 20.19
N ALA A 5 -16.70 -0.68 19.23
CA ALA A 5 -17.21 -0.58 17.88
C ALA A 5 -17.84 -1.93 17.47
N PRO A 6 -18.90 -2.39 18.17
CA PRO A 6 -19.49 -3.70 17.89
C PRO A 6 -20.12 -3.79 16.49
N ALA A 7 -20.57 -2.66 15.93
CA ALA A 7 -21.09 -2.60 14.57
C ALA A 7 -19.99 -2.91 13.54
N SER A 8 -18.85 -2.21 13.60
CA SER A 8 -17.69 -2.52 12.74
C SER A 8 -17.11 -3.91 13.01
N TYR A 9 -17.12 -4.38 14.26
CA TYR A 9 -16.69 -5.75 14.56
C TYR A 9 -17.58 -6.81 13.87
N ALA A 10 -18.88 -6.55 13.74
CA ALA A 10 -19.81 -7.47 13.09
C ALA A 10 -19.59 -7.59 11.57
N LEU A 11 -18.88 -6.64 10.96
CA LEU A 11 -18.55 -6.65 9.53
C LEU A 11 -17.29 -7.46 9.21
N LEU A 12 -16.47 -7.78 10.22
CA LEU A 12 -15.34 -8.69 10.05
C LEU A 12 -15.87 -10.10 9.75
N ALA A 13 -15.50 -10.64 8.59
CA ALA A 13 -15.91 -11.97 8.21
C ALA A 13 -15.33 -13.03 9.17
N PRO A 14 -15.93 -14.23 9.27
CA PRO A 14 -15.30 -15.37 9.93
C PRO A 14 -13.92 -15.70 9.33
N PRO A 15 -13.09 -16.50 10.01
CA PRO A 15 -11.85 -17.03 9.46
C PRO A 15 -12.02 -17.64 8.06
N ALA A 16 -11.02 -17.46 7.20
CA ALA A 16 -10.99 -18.05 5.88
C ALA A 16 -10.91 -19.59 5.95
N ASP A 17 -11.51 -20.27 4.98
CA ASP A 17 -11.33 -21.71 4.81
C ASP A 17 -9.89 -21.99 4.34
N PRO A 18 -9.09 -22.78 5.07
CA PRO A 18 -7.74 -23.15 4.64
C PRO A 18 -7.68 -23.78 3.25
N ALA A 19 -8.73 -24.51 2.83
CA ALA A 19 -8.79 -25.09 1.49
C ALA A 19 -8.93 -24.02 0.38
N GLU A 20 -9.68 -22.95 0.64
CA GLU A 20 -9.78 -21.81 -0.28
C GLU A 20 -8.45 -21.06 -0.36
N VAL A 21 -7.75 -20.87 0.76
CA VAL A 21 -6.42 -20.24 0.81
C VAL A 21 -5.41 -21.04 -0.02
N GLU A 22 -5.35 -22.36 0.14
CA GLU A 22 -4.46 -23.22 -0.64
C GLU A 22 -4.83 -23.24 -2.13
N ALA A 23 -6.13 -23.19 -2.47
CA ALA A 23 -6.58 -23.08 -3.86
C ALA A 23 -6.15 -21.73 -4.49
N ALA A 24 -6.27 -20.62 -3.76
CA ALA A 24 -5.85 -19.30 -4.24
C ALA A 24 -4.33 -19.22 -4.45
N GLN A 25 -3.53 -19.66 -3.46
CA GLN A 25 -2.06 -19.73 -3.61
C GLN A 25 -1.65 -20.56 -4.83
N LYS A 26 -2.30 -21.71 -5.05
CA LYS A 26 -2.05 -22.57 -6.21
C LYS A 26 -2.43 -21.89 -7.53
N ALA A 27 -3.58 -21.22 -7.58
CA ALA A 27 -4.05 -20.53 -8.77
C ALA A 27 -3.16 -19.33 -9.14
N MET A 28 -2.68 -18.59 -8.15
CA MET A 28 -1.79 -17.44 -8.32
C MET A 28 -0.34 -17.86 -8.57
N GLY A 29 0.04 -19.09 -8.20
CA GLY A 29 1.43 -19.54 -8.24
C GLY A 29 2.33 -18.86 -7.19
N ILE A 30 1.73 -18.29 -6.14
CA ILE A 30 2.41 -17.47 -5.12
C ILE A 30 2.06 -18.02 -3.74
N ARG A 31 3.04 -18.14 -2.87
CA ARG A 31 2.80 -18.42 -1.45
C ARG A 31 2.41 -17.14 -0.75
N PHE A 32 1.33 -17.16 0.02
CA PHE A 32 0.95 -16.02 0.84
C PHE A 32 1.94 -15.87 2.00
N PRO A 33 2.34 -14.64 2.35
CA PRO A 33 3.21 -14.41 3.49
C PRO A 33 2.49 -14.75 4.79
N ALA A 34 3.26 -15.06 5.83
CA ALA A 34 2.73 -15.58 7.10
C ALA A 34 1.75 -14.60 7.78
N ASP A 35 2.02 -13.30 7.69
CA ASP A 35 1.17 -12.25 8.26
C ASP A 35 -0.19 -12.12 7.54
N LEU A 36 -0.24 -12.29 6.21
CA LEU A 36 -1.50 -12.40 5.48
C LEU A 36 -2.28 -13.66 5.88
N LEU A 37 -1.59 -14.81 6.02
CA LEU A 37 -2.22 -16.06 6.46
C LEU A 37 -2.80 -15.94 7.87
N GLU A 38 -2.08 -15.31 8.80
CA GLU A 38 -2.55 -15.05 10.16
C GLU A 38 -3.76 -14.09 10.18
N SER A 39 -3.73 -13.04 9.36
CA SER A 39 -4.86 -12.12 9.20
C SER A 39 -6.10 -12.85 8.69
N LEU A 40 -5.97 -13.64 7.62
CA LEU A 40 -7.06 -14.42 7.02
C LEU A 40 -7.59 -15.51 7.96
N ALA A 41 -6.73 -16.10 8.79
CA ALA A 41 -7.13 -17.05 9.82
C ALA A 41 -7.91 -16.40 10.97
N CYS A 42 -7.83 -15.07 11.12
CA CYS A 42 -8.70 -14.32 12.02
C CYS A 42 -9.99 -13.94 11.29
N HIS A 43 -9.88 -13.31 10.12
CA HIS A 43 -10.99 -12.74 9.37
C HIS A 43 -10.75 -12.82 7.86
N ASN A 44 -11.70 -13.40 7.13
CA ASN A 44 -11.67 -13.49 5.67
C ASN A 44 -12.11 -12.17 4.99
N GLY A 45 -11.44 -11.08 5.33
CA GLY A 45 -11.81 -9.72 4.92
C GLY A 45 -13.04 -9.19 5.67
N ILE A 46 -13.77 -8.29 5.02
CA ILE A 46 -15.03 -7.72 5.52
C ILE A 46 -16.22 -8.13 4.64
N THR A 47 -17.41 -8.22 5.23
CA THR A 47 -18.62 -8.69 4.55
C THR A 47 -19.35 -7.60 3.76
N GLU A 48 -19.15 -6.35 4.13
CA GLU A 48 -19.68 -5.16 3.48
C GLU A 48 -18.60 -4.07 3.51
N TRP A 49 -18.68 -3.10 2.61
CA TRP A 49 -17.72 -2.00 2.58
C TRP A 49 -17.76 -1.20 3.89
N ASP A 50 -16.60 -1.03 4.51
CA ASP A 50 -16.40 -0.17 5.69
C ASP A 50 -14.98 0.39 5.69
N ASN A 51 -14.82 1.57 6.26
CA ASN A 51 -13.53 2.21 6.48
C ASN A 51 -12.94 1.73 7.82
N LEU A 52 -12.71 0.42 7.92
CA LEU A 52 -12.32 -0.27 9.16
C LEU A 52 -10.84 -0.07 9.51
N VAL A 53 -10.01 0.03 8.49
CA VAL A 53 -8.55 0.21 8.57
C VAL A 53 -8.14 1.34 7.63
N PRO A 54 -7.05 2.08 7.91
CA PRO A 54 -6.57 3.15 7.04
C PRO A 54 -6.29 2.65 5.62
N GLY A 55 -6.69 3.40 4.59
CA GLY A 55 -6.55 2.96 3.21
C GLY A 55 -7.78 2.21 2.73
N ARG A 56 -7.61 1.00 2.19
CA ARG A 56 -8.69 0.25 1.53
C ARG A 56 -9.24 -0.88 2.41
N PRO A 57 -10.50 -1.30 2.21
CA PRO A 57 -11.08 -2.39 2.97
C PRO A 57 -10.40 -3.73 2.64
N PRO A 58 -10.10 -4.57 3.66
CA PRO A 58 -9.48 -5.88 3.45
C PRO A 58 -10.40 -6.83 2.67
N MET A 59 -9.83 -7.54 1.70
CA MET A 59 -10.56 -8.48 0.87
C MET A 59 -10.60 -9.88 1.47
N SER A 60 -11.64 -10.65 1.09
CA SER A 60 -11.66 -12.10 1.29
C SER A 60 -10.67 -12.80 0.35
N VAL A 61 -10.27 -14.03 0.65
CA VAL A 61 -9.43 -14.87 -0.24
C VAL A 61 -9.98 -14.93 -1.66
N ALA A 62 -11.30 -15.08 -1.80
CA ALA A 62 -11.95 -15.09 -3.10
C ALA A 62 -11.81 -13.73 -3.81
N GLY A 63 -11.93 -12.62 -3.07
CA GLY A 63 -11.70 -11.27 -3.59
C GLY A 63 -10.25 -11.04 -4.02
N ILE A 64 -9.28 -11.46 -3.21
CA ILE A 64 -7.84 -11.42 -3.53
C ILE A 64 -7.59 -12.12 -4.87
N LEU A 65 -8.06 -13.36 -5.01
CA LEU A 65 -7.86 -14.15 -6.23
C LEU A 65 -8.55 -13.51 -7.44
N ALA A 66 -9.81 -13.08 -7.30
CA ALA A 66 -10.57 -12.50 -8.40
C ALA A 66 -9.96 -11.18 -8.89
N HIS A 67 -9.54 -10.30 -7.97
CA HIS A 67 -8.89 -9.05 -8.33
C HIS A 67 -7.53 -9.29 -8.97
N TRP A 68 -6.72 -10.21 -8.41
CA TRP A 68 -5.45 -10.60 -9.01
C TRP A 68 -5.61 -11.13 -10.45
N GLN A 69 -6.58 -12.02 -10.68
CA GLN A 69 -6.86 -12.58 -12.01
C GLN A 69 -7.26 -11.48 -13.00
N MET A 70 -8.13 -10.56 -12.57
CA MET A 70 -8.54 -9.41 -13.37
C MET A 70 -7.34 -8.54 -13.76
N CYS A 71 -6.47 -8.20 -12.82
CA CYS A 71 -5.30 -7.37 -13.10
C CYS A 71 -4.29 -8.08 -14.02
N VAL A 72 -4.06 -9.39 -13.82
CA VAL A 72 -3.23 -10.18 -14.74
C VAL A 72 -3.83 -10.24 -16.15
N GLU A 73 -5.15 -10.38 -16.28
CA GLU A 73 -5.84 -10.37 -17.57
C GLU A 73 -5.75 -9.01 -18.27
N ILE A 74 -5.92 -7.91 -17.53
CA ILE A 74 -5.83 -6.55 -18.07
C ILE A 74 -4.41 -6.23 -18.51
N ALA A 75 -3.40 -6.55 -17.68
CA ALA A 75 -1.99 -6.35 -18.06
C ALA A 75 -1.64 -7.18 -19.31
N GLY A 76 -2.13 -8.42 -19.37
CA GLY A 76 -1.95 -9.31 -20.51
C GLY A 76 -0.48 -9.41 -20.95
N ASP A 77 -0.26 -9.34 -22.26
CA ASP A 77 1.07 -9.23 -22.87
C ASP A 77 1.42 -7.77 -23.24
N ASP A 78 0.72 -6.78 -22.65
CA ASP A 78 0.98 -5.37 -22.94
C ASP A 78 2.25 -4.91 -22.20
N PRO A 79 3.36 -4.64 -22.91
CA PRO A 79 4.61 -4.25 -22.28
C PRO A 79 4.49 -2.92 -21.54
N ASP A 80 3.58 -2.02 -21.95
CA ASP A 80 3.39 -0.73 -21.29
C ASP A 80 2.75 -0.88 -19.89
N LEU A 81 2.05 -1.99 -19.64
CA LEU A 81 1.40 -2.28 -18.36
C LEU A 81 2.20 -3.26 -17.49
N ALA A 82 2.91 -4.20 -18.12
CA ALA A 82 3.60 -5.29 -17.44
C ALA A 82 5.10 -5.03 -17.20
N GLU A 83 5.72 -4.16 -17.99
CA GLU A 83 7.14 -3.85 -17.91
C GLU A 83 7.38 -2.40 -17.48
N VAL A 84 8.53 -2.16 -16.87
CA VAL A 84 9.05 -0.82 -16.60
C VAL A 84 10.01 -0.41 -17.70
N SER A 85 9.92 0.84 -18.14
CA SER A 85 10.84 1.39 -19.14
C SER A 85 12.28 1.21 -18.69
N ASP A 86 13.16 0.88 -19.63
CA ASP A 86 14.56 0.57 -19.34
C ASP A 86 15.28 1.73 -18.62
N GLY A 87 15.62 1.50 -17.35
CA GLY A 87 16.40 2.43 -16.53
C GLY A 87 15.60 3.39 -15.65
N SER A 88 14.27 3.22 -15.51
CA SER A 88 13.52 3.87 -14.42
C SER A 88 13.45 2.99 -13.17
N ASP A 89 13.49 3.63 -11.99
CA ASP A 89 13.18 3.00 -10.70
C ASP A 89 11.65 2.90 -10.49
N GLU A 90 10.86 3.01 -11.56
CA GLU A 90 9.40 2.95 -11.52
C GLU A 90 8.95 1.50 -11.37
N GLU A 91 7.68 1.31 -11.01
CA GLU A 91 7.05 0.00 -10.92
C GLU A 91 6.06 -0.14 -12.09
N PRO A 92 5.75 -1.37 -12.56
CA PRO A 92 4.73 -1.55 -13.60
C PRO A 92 3.34 -1.15 -13.08
N TRP A 93 2.37 -1.04 -13.98
CA TRP A 93 0.96 -0.91 -13.60
C TRP A 93 0.51 -2.11 -12.76
N TRP A 94 0.91 -3.32 -13.16
CA TRP A 94 0.67 -4.53 -12.39
C TRP A 94 1.82 -5.52 -12.52
N HIS A 95 2.10 -6.26 -11.44
CA HIS A 95 3.04 -7.37 -11.45
C HIS A 95 2.38 -8.65 -10.94
N PRO A 96 2.54 -9.81 -11.61
CA PRO A 96 1.92 -11.06 -11.17
C PRO A 96 2.31 -11.47 -9.75
N GLN A 97 3.49 -11.10 -9.25
CA GLN A 97 3.91 -11.40 -7.87
C GLN A 97 3.37 -10.42 -6.80
N TRP A 98 2.41 -9.55 -7.13
CA TRP A 98 1.75 -8.69 -6.14
C TRP A 98 0.46 -9.34 -5.66
N ILE A 99 0.29 -9.45 -4.34
CA ILE A 99 -0.95 -9.95 -3.73
C ILE A 99 -1.81 -8.75 -3.32
N PRO A 100 -2.96 -8.48 -3.97
CA PRO A 100 -3.84 -7.40 -3.55
C PRO A 100 -4.59 -7.85 -2.29
N TRP A 101 -4.32 -7.25 -1.14
CA TRP A 101 -4.94 -7.68 0.13
C TRP A 101 -6.11 -6.80 0.54
N ALA A 102 -6.19 -5.58 0.01
CA ALA A 102 -7.28 -4.62 0.21
C ALA A 102 -7.57 -3.86 -1.09
N GLN A 103 -8.83 -3.44 -1.30
CA GLN A 103 -9.26 -2.83 -2.57
C GLN A 103 -10.47 -1.90 -2.38
N SER A 104 -10.50 -0.80 -3.14
CA SER A 104 -11.70 0.02 -3.35
C SER A 104 -11.60 0.69 -4.71
N ASP A 105 -12.70 0.73 -5.45
CA ASP A 105 -12.83 1.51 -6.69
C ASP A 105 -11.75 1.22 -7.75
N GLY A 106 -11.28 -0.02 -7.82
CA GLY A 106 -10.27 -0.49 -8.78
C GLY A 106 -8.84 -0.35 -8.30
N ASP A 107 -8.57 0.54 -7.34
CA ASP A 107 -7.26 0.63 -6.69
C ASP A 107 -7.08 -0.47 -5.64
N SER A 108 -5.86 -0.93 -5.44
CA SER A 108 -5.55 -1.93 -4.41
C SER A 108 -4.31 -1.59 -3.58
N ASP A 109 -4.34 -2.04 -2.33
CA ASP A 109 -3.14 -2.15 -1.50
C ASP A 109 -2.59 -3.56 -1.69
N VAL A 110 -1.30 -3.64 -2.00
CA VAL A 110 -0.65 -4.88 -2.46
C VAL A 110 0.52 -5.27 -1.57
N ILE A 111 0.81 -6.57 -1.52
CA ILE A 111 2.02 -7.13 -0.92
C ILE A 111 2.96 -7.60 -2.03
N ASP A 112 4.19 -7.11 -2.05
CA ASP A 112 5.19 -7.49 -3.05
C ASP A 112 5.85 -8.83 -2.70
N MET A 113 5.61 -9.88 -3.49
CA MET A 113 6.23 -11.19 -3.29
C MET A 113 7.41 -11.48 -4.22
N ARG A 114 7.92 -10.47 -4.95
CA ARG A 114 9.15 -10.61 -5.73
C ARG A 114 10.32 -10.94 -4.81
N GLU A 115 11.19 -11.85 -5.25
CA GLU A 115 12.37 -12.24 -4.47
C GLU A 115 13.32 -11.04 -4.29
N GLY A 116 13.77 -10.82 -3.06
CA GLY A 116 14.75 -9.79 -2.75
C GLY A 116 14.47 -9.08 -1.42
N PRO A 117 15.23 -8.00 -1.11
CA PRO A 117 15.11 -7.29 0.16
C PRO A 117 13.73 -6.65 0.40
N GLY A 118 12.94 -6.46 -0.65
CA GLY A 118 11.58 -5.89 -0.58
C GLY A 118 10.46 -6.93 -0.42
N GLN A 119 10.77 -8.23 -0.41
CA GLN A 119 9.73 -9.26 -0.34
C GLN A 119 8.91 -9.13 0.95
N GLY A 120 7.58 -9.07 0.82
CA GLY A 120 6.61 -8.90 1.90
C GLY A 120 6.24 -7.45 2.21
N ARG A 121 6.86 -6.45 1.57
CA ARG A 121 6.51 -5.04 1.78
C ARG A 121 5.13 -4.71 1.21
N LEU A 122 4.43 -3.77 1.85
CA LEU A 122 3.20 -3.20 1.34
C LEU A 122 3.47 -2.10 0.33
N GLY A 123 2.55 -1.92 -0.61
CA GLY A 123 2.48 -0.79 -1.53
C GLY A 123 1.06 -0.60 -2.04
N SER A 124 0.91 0.21 -3.08
CA SER A 124 -0.36 0.42 -3.77
C SER A 124 -0.22 0.18 -5.26
N ALA A 125 -1.29 -0.33 -5.89
CA ALA A 125 -1.47 -0.33 -7.33
C ALA A 125 -2.72 0.51 -7.64
N ALA A 126 -2.52 1.64 -8.31
CA ALA A 126 -3.62 2.50 -8.75
C ALA A 126 -4.22 1.94 -10.03
N HIS A 127 -5.53 2.09 -10.22
CA HIS A 127 -6.17 1.61 -11.45
C HIS A 127 -5.78 2.45 -12.68
N ASP A 128 -5.33 3.70 -12.48
CA ASP A 128 -5.00 4.68 -13.50
C ASP A 128 -3.51 5.12 -13.51
N ASP A 129 -2.67 4.49 -12.69
CA ASP A 129 -1.23 4.79 -12.58
C ASP A 129 -0.42 3.53 -12.21
N THR A 130 0.89 3.68 -12.12
CA THR A 130 1.87 2.66 -11.75
C THR A 130 1.82 2.24 -10.28
N GLY A 131 2.45 1.11 -9.97
CA GLY A 131 2.66 0.67 -8.60
C GLY A 131 3.54 1.62 -7.78
N HIS A 132 3.33 1.66 -6.47
CA HIS A 132 4.12 2.50 -5.57
C HIS A 132 4.47 1.77 -4.26
N PHE A 133 5.77 1.68 -3.96
CA PHE A 133 6.29 1.05 -2.73
C PHE A 133 7.21 1.95 -1.89
N HIS A 134 7.61 3.12 -2.40
CA HIS A 134 8.62 3.96 -1.74
C HIS A 134 8.21 4.39 -0.33
N ASP A 135 6.91 4.54 -0.11
CA ASP A 135 6.32 4.97 1.15
C ASP A 135 5.60 3.85 1.91
N GLY A 136 5.71 2.61 1.42
CA GLY A 136 5.00 1.46 1.93
C GLY A 136 5.51 0.93 3.28
N TRP A 137 4.72 0.05 3.87
CA TRP A 137 5.06 -0.61 5.13
C TRP A 137 5.98 -1.81 4.90
N PRO A 138 6.88 -2.16 5.84
CA PRO A 138 7.76 -3.32 5.69
C PRO A 138 7.03 -4.68 5.64
N SER A 139 5.83 -4.76 6.21
CA SER A 139 5.00 -5.98 6.23
C SER A 139 3.55 -5.64 6.59
N LEU A 140 2.63 -6.56 6.32
CA LEU A 140 1.24 -6.43 6.75
C LEU A 140 1.12 -6.46 8.28
N ALA A 141 1.94 -7.29 8.94
CA ALA A 141 1.99 -7.35 10.40
C ALA A 141 2.37 -5.99 11.02
N THR A 142 3.37 -5.30 10.46
CA THR A 142 3.79 -3.97 10.96
C THR A 142 2.67 -2.95 10.80
N TYR A 143 1.98 -2.94 9.67
CA TYR A 143 0.84 -2.06 9.42
C TYR A 143 -0.32 -2.35 10.39
N LEU A 144 -0.75 -3.62 10.51
CA LEU A 144 -1.85 -3.99 11.40
C LEU A 144 -1.53 -3.75 12.89
N ALA A 145 -0.25 -3.89 13.29
CA ALA A 145 0.19 -3.51 14.63
C ALA A 145 0.05 -1.99 14.87
N ALA A 146 0.42 -1.15 13.90
CA ALA A 146 0.26 0.29 13.99
C ALA A 146 -1.23 0.69 14.07
N VAL A 147 -2.11 0.00 13.32
CA VAL A 147 -3.57 0.17 13.40
C VAL A 147 -4.09 -0.19 14.80
N ALA A 148 -3.62 -1.29 15.38
CA ALA A 148 -3.98 -1.70 16.73
C ALA A 148 -3.51 -0.69 17.80
N ASP A 149 -2.28 -0.19 17.68
CA ASP A 149 -1.75 0.86 18.55
C ASP A 149 -2.54 2.17 18.42
N ALA A 150 -2.97 2.53 17.21
CA ALA A 150 -3.81 3.69 16.98
C ALA A 150 -5.21 3.53 17.60
N PHE A 151 -5.78 2.33 17.63
CA PHE A 151 -7.00 2.08 18.40
C PHE A 151 -6.81 2.26 19.92
N GLU A 152 -5.67 1.84 20.48
CA GLU A 152 -5.42 1.92 21.92
C GLU A 152 -5.02 3.34 22.36
N TYR A 153 -4.11 3.97 21.62
CA TYR A 153 -3.44 5.22 22.01
C TYR A 153 -3.87 6.44 21.18
N GLY A 154 -4.65 6.23 20.12
CA GLY A 154 -5.10 7.29 19.21
C GLY A 154 -3.96 7.91 18.40
N SER A 155 -2.93 7.15 18.04
CA SER A 155 -1.87 7.57 17.12
C SER A 155 -2.37 7.65 15.68
N GLU A 156 -1.59 8.32 14.82
CA GLU A 156 -1.84 8.37 13.38
C GLU A 156 -1.24 7.14 12.67
N VAL A 157 -1.90 6.67 11.62
CA VAL A 157 -1.41 5.71 10.65
C VAL A 157 -1.56 6.35 9.27
N ASP A 158 -0.45 6.58 8.57
CA ASP A 158 -0.42 7.26 7.27
C ASP A 158 -1.14 8.62 7.20
N GLY A 159 -1.23 9.31 8.34
CA GLY A 159 -1.86 10.62 8.48
C GLY A 159 -3.33 10.57 8.93
N ASP A 160 -3.91 9.38 8.99
CA ASP A 160 -5.27 9.15 9.45
C ASP A 160 -5.31 8.75 10.93
N VAL A 161 -6.40 9.11 11.61
CA VAL A 161 -6.72 8.71 12.98
C VAL A 161 -8.07 8.02 13.05
N PRO A 162 -8.27 7.11 14.01
CA PRO A 162 -9.56 6.45 14.18
C PRO A 162 -10.55 7.36 14.93
N PHE A 163 -11.75 7.45 14.39
CA PHE A 163 -12.93 8.05 15.01
C PHE A 163 -13.97 6.96 15.32
N LEU A 164 -14.85 7.25 16.29
CA LEU A 164 -16.11 6.52 16.43
C LEU A 164 -17.23 7.40 15.91
N THR A 165 -18.05 6.83 15.04
CA THR A 165 -19.30 7.45 14.59
C THR A 165 -20.36 7.38 15.70
N THR A 166 -21.46 8.10 15.52
CA THR A 166 -22.63 8.04 16.42
C THR A 166 -23.28 6.65 16.44
N GLU A 167 -23.06 5.86 15.38
CA GLU A 167 -23.57 4.51 15.21
C GLU A 167 -22.63 3.45 15.83
N GLY A 168 -21.50 3.88 16.41
CA GLY A 168 -20.52 2.96 16.99
C GLY A 168 -19.74 2.17 15.94
N THR A 169 -19.52 2.75 14.77
CA THR A 169 -18.58 2.23 13.76
C THR A 169 -17.25 2.97 13.85
N VAL A 170 -16.18 2.29 13.46
CA VAL A 170 -14.87 2.92 13.25
C VAL A 170 -14.89 3.70 11.94
N TRP A 171 -14.20 4.82 11.92
CA TRP A 171 -13.94 5.56 10.70
C TRP A 171 -12.54 6.16 10.75
N TRP A 172 -11.76 6.02 9.68
CA TRP A 172 -10.44 6.64 9.56
C TRP A 172 -10.50 7.89 8.70
N ASP A 173 -9.91 8.97 9.20
CA ASP A 173 -9.81 10.24 8.46
C ASP A 173 -8.65 11.06 9.02
N GLY A 174 -8.26 12.12 8.33
CA GLY A 174 -7.19 13.01 8.76
C GLY A 174 -7.46 13.62 10.14
N SER A 175 -6.40 13.85 10.92
CA SER A 175 -6.51 14.39 12.28
C SER A 175 -7.14 15.80 12.37
N GLY A 176 -7.24 16.51 11.24
CA GLY A 176 -7.96 17.79 11.11
C GLY A 176 -9.46 17.66 10.85
N THR A 177 -10.01 16.45 10.72
CA THR A 177 -11.40 16.22 10.34
C THR A 177 -12.37 16.58 11.45
N THR A 178 -13.37 17.40 11.11
CA THR A 178 -14.36 17.96 12.05
C THR A 178 -15.80 17.54 11.74
N VAL A 179 -16.03 16.87 10.61
CA VAL A 179 -17.33 16.35 10.17
C VAL A 179 -17.10 15.03 9.42
N LEU A 180 -17.78 13.96 9.84
CA LEU A 180 -17.82 12.66 9.16
C LEU A 180 -19.23 12.45 8.60
N ASN A 181 -19.37 12.30 7.27
CA ASN A 181 -20.67 12.05 6.62
C ASN A 181 -21.82 12.99 7.07
N GLY A 182 -21.51 14.28 7.27
CA GLY A 182 -22.50 15.29 7.69
C GLY A 182 -22.78 15.36 9.19
N THR A 183 -22.15 14.53 10.01
CA THR A 183 -22.28 14.51 11.48
C THR A 183 -20.92 14.81 12.12
N PRO A 184 -20.84 15.63 13.18
CA PRO A 184 -19.58 15.80 13.90
C PRO A 184 -19.12 14.44 14.48
N PRO A 185 -17.86 14.04 14.27
CA PRO A 185 -17.34 12.82 14.88
C PRO A 185 -17.46 12.90 16.40
N HIS A 186 -17.71 11.77 17.07
CA HIS A 186 -17.43 11.75 18.49
C HIS A 186 -15.92 11.96 18.70
N PRO A 187 -15.51 12.91 19.56
CA PRO A 187 -14.10 13.21 19.75
C PRO A 187 -13.32 11.95 20.14
N ARG A 188 -12.15 11.77 19.50
CA ARG A 188 -11.20 10.62 19.59
C ARG A 188 -11.65 9.55 20.57
N ALA A 189 -12.04 8.41 20.02
CA ALA A 189 -12.16 7.19 20.79
C ALA A 189 -10.77 6.80 21.30
N THR A 190 -10.37 7.34 22.45
CA THR A 190 -9.35 6.68 23.24
C THR A 190 -10.07 5.46 23.79
N LEU A 191 -9.82 4.29 23.17
CA LEU A 191 -10.36 3.03 23.67
C LEU A 191 -9.71 2.67 25.02
N ALA A 192 -8.59 3.30 25.35
CA ALA A 192 -8.02 3.34 26.68
C ALA A 192 -8.71 4.38 27.59
N GLY A 193 -9.14 3.91 28.77
CA GLY A 193 -9.60 4.76 29.86
C GLY A 193 -8.54 5.78 30.28
N ALA A 194 -9.03 6.93 30.76
CA ALA A 194 -8.24 8.09 31.15
C ALA A 194 -6.90 7.77 31.84
N GLY A 195 -5.81 8.21 31.18
CA GLY A 195 -4.57 8.57 31.84
C GLY A 195 -3.40 7.63 31.60
N ARG A 196 -2.53 7.99 30.65
CA ARG A 196 -1.09 8.27 30.84
C ARG A 196 -0.41 8.59 29.50
N CYS A 197 0.80 9.16 29.60
CA CYS A 197 1.62 9.71 28.54
C CYS A 197 1.58 8.95 27.20
N ALA A 198 1.49 9.72 26.11
CA ALA A 198 1.65 9.24 24.74
C ALA A 198 2.98 8.47 24.58
N PRO A 199 2.97 7.25 24.03
CA PRO A 199 4.19 6.65 23.51
C PRO A 199 4.64 7.44 22.27
N ALA A 200 5.94 7.37 21.96
CA ALA A 200 6.54 8.10 20.86
C ALA A 200 5.81 7.78 19.54
N VAL A 201 5.40 8.84 18.84
CA VAL A 201 4.90 8.76 17.47
C VAL A 201 5.85 7.87 16.67
N ALA A 202 5.33 6.81 16.05
CA ALA A 202 6.02 6.09 15.00
C ALA A 202 6.15 7.03 13.79
N ARG A 203 7.05 7.99 13.92
CA ARG A 203 7.37 8.97 12.90
C ARG A 203 8.21 8.21 11.89
N ARG A 204 7.68 8.06 10.67
CA ARG A 204 8.48 7.67 9.49
C ARG A 204 9.77 8.50 9.52
N PRO A 205 10.97 7.92 9.33
CA PRO A 205 12.18 8.72 9.25
C PRO A 205 12.09 9.70 8.07
N GLY A 206 11.92 10.99 8.41
CA GLY A 206 12.36 12.14 7.62
C GLY A 206 11.63 12.45 6.31
N ARG A 207 10.43 13.02 6.41
CA ARG A 207 9.81 13.81 5.32
C ARG A 207 10.60 15.12 5.10
N CYS A 208 11.38 15.21 4.03
CA CYS A 208 11.87 16.50 3.53
C CYS A 208 10.81 17.10 2.61
N SER A 209 10.02 18.05 3.12
CA SER A 209 9.08 18.82 2.32
C SER A 209 9.83 19.79 1.40
N GLY A 210 10.16 19.35 0.19
CA GLY A 210 10.63 20.21 -0.90
C GLY A 210 9.45 20.92 -1.56
N ARG A 211 9.28 22.20 -1.22
CA ARG A 211 8.35 23.14 -1.88
C ARG A 211 8.66 23.19 -3.38
N SER A 212 7.62 23.06 -4.20
CA SER A 212 7.66 23.31 -5.64
C SER A 212 8.19 24.72 -5.95
N GLY A 213 9.41 24.79 -6.50
CA GLY A 213 9.98 25.98 -7.12
C GLY A 213 10.01 25.79 -8.63
N ARG A 214 9.26 26.61 -9.37
CA ARG A 214 9.31 26.70 -10.83
C ARG A 214 10.75 26.90 -11.28
N PHE A 215 11.27 26.02 -12.14
CA PHE A 215 12.47 26.29 -12.92
C PHE A 215 12.05 26.62 -14.36
N SER A 216 12.33 27.86 -14.77
CA SER A 216 12.33 28.28 -16.17
C SER A 216 13.65 27.84 -16.83
N PRO A 217 13.67 27.48 -18.12
CA PRO A 217 14.88 27.03 -18.79
C PRO A 217 15.75 28.24 -19.16
N GLY A 218 17.02 28.21 -18.76
CA GLY A 218 18.00 29.25 -19.07
C GLY A 218 19.38 28.66 -19.37
N LEU A 219 19.80 28.84 -20.63
CA LEU A 219 21.15 28.80 -21.21
C LEU A 219 22.14 27.71 -20.73
N VAL A 220 22.45 26.80 -21.64
CA VAL A 220 23.64 25.93 -21.61
C VAL A 220 24.87 26.73 -22.08
N PRO A 221 26.02 26.71 -21.38
CA PRO A 221 27.31 27.05 -21.99
C PRO A 221 28.00 25.78 -22.52
N GLU A 222 28.42 25.84 -23.78
CA GLU A 222 29.25 24.85 -24.47
C GLU A 222 30.55 24.53 -23.71
N ALA A 223 30.81 23.24 -23.47
CA ALA A 223 32.12 22.75 -23.08
C ALA A 223 32.91 22.32 -24.34
N ARG A 224 33.95 23.11 -24.66
CA ARG A 224 34.97 22.85 -25.68
C ARG A 224 35.78 21.59 -25.35
N TRP A 225 35.88 20.68 -26.32
CA TRP A 225 36.87 19.61 -26.33
C TRP A 225 38.18 20.10 -26.96
N PRO A 226 39.36 19.77 -26.41
CA PRO A 226 40.62 20.06 -27.09
C PRO A 226 40.82 19.10 -28.26
N GLN A 227 41.05 19.69 -29.45
CA GLN A 227 41.70 19.03 -30.56
C GLN A 227 43.20 18.97 -30.26
N ASP A 228 43.83 17.81 -30.40
CA ASP A 228 45.08 17.78 -31.14
C ASP A 228 45.38 16.42 -31.79
N ARG A 229 45.94 16.56 -32.99
CA ARG A 229 46.24 15.57 -34.03
C ARG A 229 47.37 14.62 -33.64
N HIS A 230 47.38 13.41 -34.22
CA HIS A 230 48.39 13.06 -35.23
C HIS A 230 48.05 11.81 -36.04
N MET A 231 48.05 11.99 -37.37
CA MET A 231 48.08 10.95 -38.41
C MET A 231 49.45 10.26 -38.48
N ILE A 232 49.47 8.94 -38.73
CA ILE A 232 50.42 8.22 -39.62
C ILE A 232 49.65 6.97 -40.15
N HIS A 233 49.14 6.97 -41.38
CA HIS A 233 49.73 6.48 -42.65
C HIS A 233 49.90 4.95 -42.80
N SER A 234 49.11 4.42 -43.74
CA SER A 234 49.47 3.51 -44.85
C SER A 234 50.03 2.10 -44.57
N GLY A 235 49.46 1.10 -45.26
CA GLY A 235 50.19 -0.13 -45.63
C GLY A 235 49.32 -1.34 -45.94
N GLU A 236 49.29 -1.73 -47.21
CA GLU A 236 48.68 -2.93 -47.80
C GLU A 236 49.36 -4.27 -47.42
N GLY A 237 48.66 -5.38 -47.73
CA GLY A 237 49.21 -6.70 -48.04
C GLY A 237 49.06 -7.73 -46.91
N LYS A 238 48.56 -8.95 -47.13
CA LYS A 238 48.42 -9.77 -48.34
C LYS A 238 47.37 -10.85 -48.06
#